data_AF-J3F1R8-F1
#
_entry.id   AF-J3F1R8-F1
#
_cell.length_a   1.000
_cell.length_b   1.000
_cell.length_c   1.000
_cell.angle_alpha   90.00
_cell.angle_beta   90.00
_cell.angle_gamma   90.00
#
_symmetry.space_group_name_H-M   'P 1'
#
loop_
_entity.id
_entity.type
_entity.pdbx_description
1 polymer ?
#
loop_
_entity_poly.entity_id
_entity_poly.type
_entity_poly.pdbx_seq_one_letter_code
_entity_poly.pdbx_strand_id
1 'polypeptide(L)'
;MSIRSLNIAPRAGLGFGVLALMVFALGAFALLQMSNMRAQSDEVDNNWLPSVMAVGEMSQDMLRLRALTMRLLLNRDPQALDQNVAKLNDLRGVLSEAQQRYDILIVLPEERALFDRFKVAEHKYLELQAQVMTLSAQGRVEEAAAILNGQMSPLADEIAVSLRELVELNKHNANLATEAARLVFTNSRVWVGVMIGITALITIALALLLTRSIVLPLSQSLNVAEVVAGGDLTGDISISGKDEPARLLHALKSMQHNLRDTIRRISESSSQLASASEELSCVTEDATRGLHQQSLEIEQAATAVN
;
A
#
# COMPACT_ATOMS: atom_id res chain seq x y z
N MET A 1 -15.97 -7.39 28.41
CA MET A 1 -15.35 -8.64 28.91
C MET A 1 -13.87 -8.41 29.08
N SER A 2 -13.32 -8.70 30.25
CA SER A 2 -11.93 -8.37 30.61
C SER A 2 -10.93 -9.06 29.68
N ILE A 3 -10.19 -8.28 28.88
CA ILE A 3 -9.10 -8.74 27.99
C ILE A 3 -7.97 -9.42 28.80
N ARG A 4 -8.01 -9.31 30.14
CA ARG A 4 -7.05 -9.86 31.10
C ARG A 4 -7.25 -11.33 31.48
N SER A 5 -7.91 -12.12 30.62
CA SER A 5 -8.03 -13.57 30.76
C SER A 5 -6.97 -14.35 29.97
N LEU A 6 -6.41 -13.76 28.91
CA LEU A 6 -5.38 -14.36 28.07
C LEU A 6 -3.98 -14.04 28.58
N ASN A 7 -3.06 -14.97 28.39
CA ASN A 7 -1.65 -14.76 28.63
C ASN A 7 -1.03 -13.67 27.72
N ILE A 8 0.11 -13.09 28.09
CA ILE A 8 0.77 -11.98 27.36
C ILE A 8 1.06 -12.37 25.91
N ALA A 9 1.68 -13.53 25.69
CA ALA A 9 2.10 -13.99 24.37
C ALA A 9 0.92 -14.14 23.37
N PRO A 10 -0.16 -14.89 23.66
CA PRO A 10 -1.29 -14.99 22.73
C PRO A 10 -2.03 -13.67 22.54
N ARG A 11 -2.09 -12.81 23.58
CA ARG A 11 -2.70 -11.48 23.46
C ARG A 11 -1.91 -10.56 22.52
N ALA A 12 -0.59 -10.51 22.68
CA ALA A 12 0.30 -9.76 21.80
C ALA A 12 0.27 -10.34 20.38
N GLY A 13 0.30 -11.67 20.24
CA GLY A 13 0.20 -12.36 18.96
C GLY A 13 -1.09 -12.04 18.20
N LEU A 14 -2.25 -12.00 18.88
CA LEU A 14 -3.51 -11.55 18.27
C LEU A 14 -3.42 -10.09 17.83
N GLY A 15 -2.84 -9.22 18.65
CA GLY A 15 -2.67 -7.81 18.31
C GLY A 15 -1.82 -7.61 17.05
N PHE A 16 -0.62 -8.19 17.03
CA PHE A 16 0.26 -8.14 15.87
C PHE A 16 -0.32 -8.87 14.65
N GLY A 17 -1.05 -9.97 14.85
CA GLY A 17 -1.73 -10.69 13.79
C GLY A 17 -2.80 -9.85 13.08
N VAL A 18 -3.60 -9.09 13.84
CA VAL A 18 -4.58 -8.14 13.27
C VAL A 18 -3.87 -7.04 12.49
N LEU A 19 -2.77 -6.48 13.01
CA LEU A 19 -1.99 -5.46 12.30
C LEU A 19 -1.39 -6.00 11.00
N ALA A 20 -0.78 -7.19 11.05
CA ALA A 20 -0.23 -7.83 9.87
C ALA A 20 -1.30 -8.06 8.81
N LEU A 21 -2.46 -8.60 9.21
CA LEU A 21 -3.59 -8.83 8.31
C LEU A 21 -4.12 -7.54 7.69
N MET A 22 -4.18 -6.44 8.47
CA MET A 22 -4.56 -5.13 7.95
C MET A 22 -3.56 -4.59 6.93
N VAL A 23 -2.26 -4.74 7.17
CA VAL A 23 -1.22 -4.33 6.20
C VAL A 23 -1.35 -5.14 4.90
N PHE A 24 -1.54 -6.46 5.00
CA PHE A 24 -1.78 -7.30 3.83
C PHE A 24 -3.07 -6.91 3.09
N ALA A 25 -4.17 -6.67 3.81
CA ALA A 25 -5.43 -6.25 3.22
C ALA A 25 -5.30 -4.90 2.51
N LEU A 26 -4.62 -3.93 3.13
CA LEU A 26 -4.35 -2.62 2.53
C LEU A 26 -3.48 -2.76 1.27
N GLY A 27 -2.43 -3.56 1.33
CA GLY A 27 -1.55 -3.82 0.19
C GLY A 27 -2.29 -4.48 -0.98
N ALA A 28 -3.07 -5.52 -0.71
CA ALA A 28 -3.89 -6.20 -1.71
C ALA A 28 -4.94 -5.25 -2.32
N PHE A 29 -5.62 -4.45 -1.48
CA PHE A 29 -6.58 -3.46 -1.94
C PHE A 29 -5.93 -2.39 -2.83
N ALA A 30 -4.75 -1.88 -2.45
CA ALA A 30 -4.02 -0.91 -3.25
C ALA A 30 -3.60 -1.49 -4.61
N LEU A 31 -3.14 -2.75 -4.66
CA LEU A 31 -2.80 -3.43 -5.91
C LEU A 31 -4.02 -3.62 -6.82
N LEU A 32 -5.17 -4.00 -6.26
CA LEU A 32 -6.43 -4.11 -7.02
C LEU A 32 -6.84 -2.75 -7.63
N GLN A 33 -6.74 -1.67 -6.86
CA GLN A 33 -7.04 -0.32 -7.39
C GLN A 33 -6.04 0.12 -8.47
N MET A 34 -4.75 -0.21 -8.33
CA MET A 34 -3.76 0.05 -9.39
C MET A 34 -4.06 -0.75 -10.67
N SER A 35 -4.52 -2.00 -10.54
CA SER A 35 -4.93 -2.83 -11.68
C SER A 35 -6.12 -2.22 -12.42
N ASN A 36 -7.13 -1.73 -11.68
CA ASN A 36 -8.29 -1.06 -12.27
C ASN A 36 -7.88 0.23 -12.99
N MET A 37 -6.95 1.00 -12.42
CA MET A 37 -6.40 2.19 -13.07
C MET A 37 -5.65 1.84 -14.36
N ARG A 38 -4.83 0.78 -14.34
CA ARG A 38 -4.09 0.33 -15.53
C ARG A 38 -5.02 -0.08 -16.67
N ALA A 39 -6.08 -0.83 -16.39
CA ALA A 39 -7.03 -1.25 -17.42
C ALA A 39 -7.67 -0.08 -18.18
N GLN A 40 -7.89 1.06 -17.50
CA GLN A 40 -8.43 2.27 -18.14
C GLN A 40 -7.38 3.02 -18.96
N SER A 41 -6.12 3.05 -18.50
CA SER A 41 -5.02 3.61 -19.28
C SER A 41 -4.68 2.77 -20.52
N ASP A 42 -4.79 1.45 -20.42
CA ASP A 42 -4.49 0.52 -21.51
C ASP A 42 -5.39 0.77 -22.73
N GLU A 43 -6.63 1.22 -22.53
CA GLU A 43 -7.54 1.55 -23.64
C GLU A 43 -7.06 2.77 -24.43
N VAL A 44 -6.54 3.79 -23.74
CA VAL A 44 -5.97 4.98 -24.39
C VAL A 44 -4.66 4.64 -25.08
N ASP A 45 -3.78 3.92 -24.40
CA ASP A 45 -2.42 3.64 -24.87
C ASP A 45 -2.38 2.62 -26.01
N ASN A 46 -3.25 1.60 -25.98
CA ASN A 46 -3.21 0.50 -26.95
C ASN A 46 -4.31 0.56 -28.01
N ASN A 47 -5.31 1.43 -27.85
CA ASN A 47 -6.38 1.58 -28.84
C ASN A 47 -6.49 3.02 -29.35
N TRP A 48 -6.95 3.94 -28.50
CA TRP A 48 -7.34 5.28 -28.96
C TRP A 48 -6.19 6.12 -29.52
N LEU A 49 -5.04 6.14 -28.86
CA LEU A 49 -3.86 6.88 -29.33
C LEU A 49 -3.29 6.28 -30.64
N PRO A 50 -3.03 4.96 -30.72
CA PRO A 50 -2.68 4.32 -31.99
C PRO A 50 -3.68 4.57 -33.12
N SER A 51 -4.99 4.58 -32.84
CA SER A 51 -6.03 4.89 -33.84
C SER A 51 -5.88 6.30 -34.39
N VAL A 52 -5.74 7.31 -33.53
CA VAL A 52 -5.53 8.71 -33.97
C VAL A 52 -4.26 8.84 -34.80
N MET A 53 -3.18 8.17 -34.40
CA MET A 53 -1.91 8.17 -35.14
C MET A 53 -2.05 7.52 -36.51
N ALA A 54 -2.66 6.33 -36.60
CA ALA A 54 -2.83 5.60 -37.85
C ALA A 54 -3.70 6.39 -38.85
N VAL A 55 -4.82 6.98 -38.40
CA VAL A 55 -5.66 7.83 -39.27
C VAL A 55 -4.91 9.11 -39.68
N GLY A 56 -4.09 9.66 -38.78
CA GLY A 56 -3.20 10.79 -39.09
C GLY A 56 -2.18 10.46 -40.19
N GLU A 57 -1.54 9.29 -40.11
CA GLU A 57 -0.64 8.76 -41.14
C GLU A 57 -1.37 8.59 -42.47
N MET A 58 -2.56 7.97 -42.48
CA MET A 58 -3.38 7.83 -43.67
C MET A 58 -3.71 9.19 -44.31
N SER A 59 -4.04 10.20 -43.51
CA SER A 59 -4.29 11.56 -43.99
C SER A 59 -3.03 12.18 -44.61
N GLN A 60 -1.86 11.96 -44.02
CA GLN A 60 -0.58 12.44 -44.56
C GLN A 60 -0.25 11.76 -45.89
N ASP A 61 -0.43 10.44 -45.97
CA ASP A 61 -0.13 9.65 -47.15
C ASP A 61 -1.06 10.02 -48.31
N MET A 62 -2.35 10.23 -48.05
CA MET A 62 -3.29 10.73 -49.06
C MET A 62 -2.92 12.12 -49.60
N LEU A 63 -2.49 13.04 -48.73
CA LEU A 63 -2.00 14.35 -49.16
C LEU A 63 -0.74 14.22 -50.03
N ARG A 64 0.17 13.32 -49.67
CA ARG A 64 1.41 13.08 -50.42
C ARG A 64 1.14 12.41 -51.77
N LEU A 65 0.21 11.44 -51.83
CA LEU A 65 -0.29 10.86 -53.07
C LEU A 65 -0.87 11.93 -53.99
N ARG A 66 -1.73 12.83 -53.47
CA ARG A 66 -2.30 13.94 -54.24
C ARG A 66 -1.21 14.87 -54.79
N ALA A 67 -0.26 15.27 -53.95
CA ALA A 67 0.84 16.16 -54.35
C ALA A 67 1.74 15.54 -55.42
N LEU A 68 2.09 14.26 -55.30
CA LEU A 68 2.89 13.55 -56.31
C LEU A 68 2.12 13.37 -57.62
N THR A 69 0.81 13.10 -57.53
CA THR A 69 -0.06 12.99 -58.72
C THR A 69 -0.07 14.31 -59.50
N MET A 70 -0.25 15.45 -58.82
CA MET A 70 -0.16 16.78 -59.44
C MET A 70 1.22 17.02 -60.06
N ARG A 71 2.30 16.57 -59.41
CA ARG A 71 3.67 16.74 -59.91
C ARG A 71 3.90 16.01 -61.24
N LEU A 72 3.19 14.91 -61.53
CA LEU A 72 3.24 14.23 -62.83
C LEU A 72 2.77 15.12 -63.99
N LEU A 73 1.92 16.11 -63.74
CA LEU A 73 1.46 17.03 -64.78
C LEU A 73 2.34 18.28 -64.91
N LEU A 74 3.01 18.68 -63.82
CA LEU A 74 3.80 19.91 -63.76
C LEU A 74 5.26 19.73 -64.19
N ASN A 75 5.93 18.67 -63.72
CA ASN A 75 7.31 18.40 -64.09
C ASN A 75 7.37 17.28 -65.13
N ARG A 76 7.80 17.63 -66.35
CA ARG A 76 7.81 16.75 -67.52
C ARG A 76 9.19 16.14 -67.82
N ASP A 77 10.18 16.36 -66.95
CA ASP A 77 11.47 15.68 -67.05
C ASP A 77 11.28 14.15 -66.89
N PRO A 78 11.79 13.31 -67.82
CA PRO A 78 11.57 11.86 -67.79
C PRO A 78 12.06 11.19 -66.50
N GLN A 79 13.23 11.59 -66.00
CA GLN A 79 13.79 11.02 -64.78
C GLN A 79 12.92 11.38 -63.56
N ALA A 80 12.45 12.62 -63.49
CA ALA A 80 11.54 13.06 -62.45
C ALA A 80 10.18 12.35 -62.50
N LEU A 81 9.65 12.08 -63.69
CA LEU A 81 8.40 11.32 -63.87
C LEU A 81 8.52 9.90 -63.32
N ASP A 82 9.57 9.18 -63.73
CA ASP A 82 9.82 7.81 -63.25
C ASP A 82 9.99 7.76 -61.74
N GLN A 83 10.72 8.72 -61.16
CA GLN A 83 10.88 8.83 -59.70
C GLN A 83 9.56 9.10 -58.98
N ASN A 84 8.70 9.96 -59.53
CA ASN A 84 7.40 10.25 -58.91
C ASN A 84 6.45 9.06 -59.01
N VAL A 85 6.46 8.32 -60.12
CA VAL A 85 5.70 7.07 -60.28
C VAL A 85 6.16 6.02 -59.28
N ALA A 86 7.48 5.84 -59.12
CA ALA A 86 8.02 4.91 -58.12
C ALA A 86 7.57 5.29 -56.69
N LYS A 87 7.65 6.57 -56.32
CA LYS A 87 7.19 7.07 -55.01
C LYS A 87 5.68 6.91 -54.80
N LEU A 88 4.87 7.06 -55.84
CA LEU A 88 3.43 6.82 -55.77
C LEU A 88 3.12 5.35 -55.47
N ASN A 89 3.82 4.43 -56.13
CA ASN A 89 3.65 2.99 -55.89
C ASN A 89 4.09 2.59 -54.48
N ASP A 90 5.22 3.13 -54.00
CA ASP A 90 5.70 2.92 -52.63
C ASP A 90 4.67 3.42 -51.59
N LEU A 91 4.15 4.64 -51.76
CA LEU A 91 3.15 5.21 -50.86
C LEU A 91 1.85 4.43 -50.78
N ARG A 92 1.44 3.75 -51.85
CA ARG A 92 0.26 2.86 -51.80
C ARG A 92 0.47 1.70 -50.83
N GLY A 93 1.70 1.16 -50.76
CA GLY A 93 2.06 0.14 -49.80
C GLY A 93 1.98 0.67 -48.36
N VAL A 94 2.63 1.81 -48.11
CA VAL A 94 2.63 2.47 -46.78
C VAL A 94 1.20 2.79 -46.30
N LEU A 95 0.36 3.32 -47.20
CA LEU A 95 -1.04 3.62 -46.91
C LEU A 95 -1.83 2.35 -46.56
N SER A 96 -1.61 1.25 -47.29
CA SER A 96 -2.24 -0.04 -46.99
C SER A 96 -1.82 -0.59 -45.62
N GLU A 97 -0.56 -0.42 -45.23
CA GLU A 97 -0.10 -0.83 -43.89
C GLU A 97 -0.77 0.02 -42.79
N ALA A 98 -0.88 1.33 -42.98
CA ALA A 98 -1.57 2.21 -42.04
C ALA A 98 -3.06 1.84 -41.90
N GLN A 99 -3.71 1.51 -43.00
CA GLN A 99 -5.09 1.00 -43.00
C GLN A 99 -5.23 -0.31 -42.24
N GLN A 100 -4.34 -1.27 -42.45
CA GLN A 100 -4.39 -2.56 -41.74
C GLN A 100 -4.17 -2.39 -40.24
N ARG A 101 -3.23 -1.51 -39.85
CA ARG A 101 -3.05 -1.14 -38.43
C ARG A 101 -4.30 -0.52 -37.86
N TYR A 102 -4.97 0.36 -38.60
CA TYR A 102 -6.18 0.99 -38.13
C TYR A 102 -7.37 0.01 -38.05
N ASP A 103 -7.52 -0.89 -39.02
CA ASP A 103 -8.65 -1.82 -39.12
C ASP A 103 -8.80 -2.72 -37.87
N ILE A 104 -7.66 -3.14 -37.28
CA ILE A 104 -7.63 -3.97 -36.07
C ILE A 104 -7.92 -3.17 -34.78
N LEU A 105 -7.88 -1.84 -34.83
CA LEU A 105 -8.17 -0.94 -33.71
C LEU A 105 -9.62 -0.45 -33.71
N ILE A 106 -10.39 -0.79 -34.75
CA ILE A 106 -11.78 -0.36 -34.86
C ILE A 106 -12.63 -1.12 -33.84
N VAL A 107 -13.16 -0.40 -32.85
CA VAL A 107 -14.00 -0.96 -31.77
C VAL A 107 -15.44 -0.44 -31.82
N LEU A 108 -15.71 0.63 -32.57
CA LEU A 108 -17.04 1.25 -32.66
C LEU A 108 -17.73 0.97 -34.01
N PRO A 109 -19.06 0.76 -34.03
CA PRO A 109 -19.81 0.63 -35.28
C PRO A 109 -19.76 1.88 -36.17
N GLU A 110 -19.77 3.06 -35.56
CA GLU A 110 -19.68 4.35 -36.27
C GLU A 110 -18.31 4.53 -36.94
N GLU A 111 -17.26 4.12 -36.24
CA GLU A 111 -15.89 4.11 -36.74
C GLU A 111 -15.74 3.17 -37.95
N ARG A 112 -16.30 1.95 -37.86
CA ARG A 112 -16.37 1.01 -38.98
C ARG A 112 -17.02 1.62 -40.21
N ALA A 113 -18.18 2.27 -40.03
CA ALA A 113 -18.92 2.88 -41.13
C ALA A 113 -18.14 4.00 -41.82
N LEU A 114 -17.48 4.87 -41.05
CA LEU A 114 -16.62 5.94 -41.57
C LEU A 114 -15.38 5.39 -42.29
N PHE A 115 -14.76 4.34 -41.75
CA PHE A 115 -13.60 3.70 -42.38
C PHE A 115 -13.97 3.01 -43.71
N ASP A 116 -15.12 2.35 -43.77
CA ASP A 116 -15.61 1.73 -45.00
C ASP A 116 -15.97 2.80 -46.06
N ARG A 117 -16.56 3.93 -45.65
CA ARG A 117 -16.79 5.09 -46.53
C ARG A 117 -15.47 5.62 -47.11
N PHE A 118 -14.46 5.79 -46.25
CA PHE A 118 -13.11 6.18 -46.67
C PHE A 118 -12.55 5.20 -47.71
N LYS A 119 -12.56 3.89 -47.45
CA LYS A 119 -12.04 2.87 -48.38
C LYS A 119 -12.73 2.89 -49.74
N VAL A 120 -14.05 3.10 -49.78
CA VAL A 120 -14.80 3.19 -51.04
C VAL A 120 -14.37 4.41 -51.86
N ALA A 121 -14.21 5.57 -51.23
CA ALA A 121 -13.76 6.79 -51.91
C ALA A 121 -12.30 6.68 -52.36
N GLU A 122 -11.44 6.11 -51.52
CA GLU A 122 -10.03 5.88 -51.81
C GLU A 122 -9.83 4.92 -52.98
N HIS A 123 -10.54 3.78 -53.01
CA HIS A 123 -10.43 2.83 -54.12
C HIS A 123 -10.69 3.51 -55.47
N LYS A 124 -11.79 4.27 -55.56
CA LYS A 124 -12.12 5.05 -56.76
C LYS A 124 -11.07 6.12 -57.07
N TYR A 125 -10.52 6.76 -56.05
CA TYR A 125 -9.45 7.76 -56.20
C TYR A 125 -8.19 7.13 -56.80
N LEU A 126 -7.78 5.95 -56.32
CA LEU A 126 -6.60 5.23 -56.80
C LEU A 126 -6.78 4.69 -58.22
N GLU A 127 -7.99 4.24 -58.59
CA GLU A 127 -8.32 3.87 -59.97
C GLU A 127 -8.16 5.04 -60.94
N LEU A 128 -8.70 6.22 -60.59
CA LEU A 128 -8.55 7.44 -61.40
C LEU A 128 -7.09 7.92 -61.42
N GLN A 129 -6.36 7.79 -60.31
CA GLN A 129 -4.93 8.11 -60.25
C GLN A 129 -4.12 7.25 -61.23
N ALA A 130 -4.43 5.95 -61.34
CA ALA A 130 -3.78 5.08 -62.32
C ALA A 130 -4.05 5.50 -63.78
N GLN A 131 -5.26 6.00 -64.07
CA GLN A 131 -5.58 6.59 -65.38
C GLN A 131 -4.77 7.87 -65.63
N VAL A 132 -4.67 8.75 -64.64
CA VAL A 132 -3.84 9.98 -64.71
C VAL A 132 -2.37 9.65 -64.95
N MET A 133 -1.83 8.63 -64.27
CA MET A 133 -0.46 8.16 -64.49
C MET A 133 -0.25 7.67 -65.94
N THR A 134 -1.21 6.89 -66.46
CA THR A 134 -1.17 6.37 -67.84
C THR A 134 -1.21 7.48 -68.88
N LEU A 135 -2.15 8.42 -68.74
CA LEU A 135 -2.29 9.58 -69.64
C LEU A 135 -1.05 10.49 -69.57
N SER A 136 -0.52 10.70 -68.37
CA SER A 136 0.70 11.49 -68.16
C SER A 136 1.90 10.86 -68.87
N ALA A 137 2.07 9.53 -68.78
CA ALA A 137 3.13 8.80 -69.49
C ALA A 137 2.98 8.88 -71.02
N GLN A 138 1.74 8.95 -71.52
CA GLN A 138 1.44 9.14 -72.95
C GLN A 138 1.58 10.59 -73.43
N GLY A 139 1.95 11.54 -72.57
CA GLY A 139 2.02 12.96 -72.91
C GLY A 139 0.68 13.69 -72.97
N ARG A 140 -0.43 13.03 -72.62
CA ARG A 140 -1.80 13.55 -72.69
C ARG A 140 -2.16 14.32 -71.40
N VAL A 141 -1.42 15.41 -71.16
CA VAL A 141 -1.48 16.18 -69.90
C VAL A 141 -2.83 16.86 -69.70
N GLU A 142 -3.45 17.39 -70.75
CA GLU A 142 -4.75 18.08 -70.65
C GLU A 142 -5.87 17.14 -70.19
N GLU A 143 -5.90 15.92 -70.73
CA GLU A 143 -6.88 14.90 -70.33
C GLU A 143 -6.65 14.40 -68.91
N ALA A 144 -5.38 14.22 -68.53
CA ALA A 144 -5.00 13.89 -67.16
C ALA A 144 -5.42 15.01 -66.18
N ALA A 145 -5.25 16.28 -66.56
CA ALA A 145 -5.64 17.43 -65.77
C ALA A 145 -7.17 17.52 -65.59
N ALA A 146 -7.94 17.17 -66.62
CA ALA A 146 -9.40 17.13 -66.56
C ALA A 146 -9.90 16.09 -65.55
N ILE A 147 -9.28 14.90 -65.49
CA ILE A 147 -9.60 13.88 -64.49
C ILE A 147 -9.24 14.36 -63.08
N LEU A 148 -8.04 14.93 -62.92
CA LEU A 148 -7.54 15.40 -61.63
C LEU A 148 -8.40 16.52 -61.04
N ASN A 149 -8.75 17.52 -61.85
CA ASN A 149 -9.54 18.68 -61.40
C ASN A 149 -11.04 18.39 -61.37
N GLY A 150 -11.51 17.41 -62.12
CA GLY A 150 -12.90 16.98 -62.15
C GLY A 150 -13.16 15.85 -61.16
N GLN A 151 -13.11 14.60 -61.65
CA GLN A 151 -13.58 13.42 -60.93
C GLN A 151 -12.80 13.11 -59.64
N MET A 152 -11.48 13.39 -59.60
CA MET A 152 -10.66 13.10 -58.41
C MET A 152 -10.86 14.11 -57.28
N SER A 153 -11.27 15.34 -57.57
CA SER A 153 -11.42 16.37 -56.53
C SER A 153 -12.49 16.03 -55.47
N PRO A 154 -13.75 15.70 -55.82
CA PRO A 154 -14.76 15.38 -54.82
C PRO A 154 -14.43 14.11 -54.02
N LEU A 155 -13.75 13.14 -54.64
CA LEU A 155 -13.28 11.95 -53.92
C LEU A 155 -12.22 12.29 -52.87
N ALA A 156 -11.29 13.19 -53.20
CA ALA A 156 -10.30 13.65 -52.23
C ALA A 156 -10.93 14.45 -51.08
N ASP A 157 -11.95 15.26 -51.38
CA ASP A 157 -12.71 15.98 -50.35
C ASP A 157 -13.45 15.00 -49.44
N GLU A 158 -14.09 13.97 -50.00
CA GLU A 158 -14.76 12.90 -49.24
C GLU A 158 -13.79 12.10 -48.37
N ILE A 159 -12.62 11.73 -48.90
CA ILE A 159 -11.55 11.08 -48.14
C ILE A 159 -11.12 11.98 -46.97
N ALA A 160 -10.84 13.25 -47.24
CA ALA A 160 -10.41 14.18 -46.22
C ALA A 160 -11.48 14.42 -45.14
N VAL A 161 -12.76 14.47 -45.51
CA VAL A 161 -13.88 14.54 -44.56
C VAL A 161 -13.92 13.27 -43.70
N SER A 162 -13.92 12.10 -44.31
CA SER A 162 -14.03 10.81 -43.61
C SER A 162 -12.88 10.62 -42.62
N LEU A 163 -11.64 10.91 -43.02
CA LEU A 163 -10.47 10.82 -42.13
C LEU A 163 -10.53 11.84 -40.98
N ARG A 164 -11.02 13.06 -41.22
CA ARG A 164 -11.22 14.04 -40.13
C ARG A 164 -12.29 13.57 -39.14
N GLU A 165 -13.41 13.05 -39.64
CA GLU A 165 -14.47 12.50 -38.79
C GLU A 165 -13.95 11.34 -37.93
N LEU A 166 -13.14 10.45 -38.51
CA LEU A 166 -12.48 9.36 -37.77
C LEU A 166 -11.53 9.87 -36.69
N VAL A 167 -10.69 10.87 -36.99
CA VAL A 167 -9.78 11.47 -36.00
C VAL A 167 -10.56 12.11 -34.86
N GLU A 168 -11.61 12.87 -35.16
CA GLU A 168 -12.40 13.55 -34.13
C GLU A 168 -13.21 12.56 -33.28
N LEU A 169 -13.76 11.50 -33.89
CA LEU A 169 -14.43 10.42 -33.17
C LEU A 169 -13.46 9.70 -32.20
N ASN A 170 -12.27 9.35 -32.67
CA ASN A 170 -11.26 8.69 -31.84
C ASN A 170 -10.74 9.60 -30.72
N LYS A 171 -10.48 10.89 -31.01
CA LYS A 171 -10.12 11.86 -29.97
C LYS A 171 -11.22 12.05 -28.93
N HIS A 172 -12.47 12.11 -29.36
CA HIS A 172 -13.60 12.25 -28.45
C HIS A 172 -13.67 11.07 -27.48
N ASN A 173 -13.60 9.84 -27.99
CA ASN A 173 -13.61 8.64 -27.15
C ASN A 173 -12.34 8.51 -26.30
N ALA A 174 -11.17 8.90 -26.80
CA ALA A 174 -9.93 8.98 -26.01
C ALA A 174 -10.09 9.90 -24.79
N ASN A 175 -10.74 11.05 -24.97
CA ASN A 175 -11.01 12.00 -23.90
C ASN A 175 -12.01 11.42 -22.88
N LEU A 176 -13.08 10.76 -23.34
CA LEU A 176 -14.02 10.08 -22.45
C LEU A 176 -13.34 8.98 -21.63
N ALA A 177 -12.51 8.15 -22.26
CA ALA A 177 -11.72 7.12 -21.57
C ALA A 177 -10.74 7.75 -20.56
N THR A 178 -10.11 8.87 -20.91
CA THR A 178 -9.22 9.62 -20.00
C THR A 178 -9.99 10.19 -18.80
N GLU A 179 -11.19 10.73 -19.00
CA GLU A 179 -12.05 11.23 -17.92
C GLU A 179 -12.52 10.11 -17.01
N ALA A 180 -12.93 8.96 -17.57
CA ALA A 180 -13.26 7.77 -16.81
C ALA A 180 -12.07 7.28 -15.96
N ALA A 181 -10.87 7.23 -16.54
CA ALA A 181 -9.64 6.89 -15.83
C ALA A 181 -9.36 7.86 -14.67
N ARG A 182 -9.57 9.17 -14.86
CA ARG A 182 -9.41 10.20 -13.80
C ARG A 182 -10.40 10.01 -12.66
N LEU A 183 -11.65 9.66 -12.96
CA LEU A 183 -12.67 9.37 -11.95
C LEU A 183 -12.28 8.13 -11.14
N VAL A 184 -11.85 7.05 -11.81
CA VAL A 184 -11.37 5.83 -11.17
C VAL A 184 -10.16 6.12 -10.28
N PHE A 185 -9.20 6.93 -10.74
CA PHE A 185 -8.05 7.34 -9.95
C PHE A 185 -8.43 8.12 -8.69
N THR A 186 -9.31 9.13 -8.84
CA THR A 186 -9.73 9.98 -7.73
C THR A 186 -10.49 9.16 -6.68
N ASN A 187 -11.42 8.31 -7.11
CA ASN A 187 -12.14 7.40 -6.22
C ASN A 187 -11.19 6.41 -5.54
N SER A 188 -10.22 5.85 -6.27
CA SER A 188 -9.20 4.96 -5.69
C SER A 188 -8.40 5.64 -4.58
N ARG A 189 -7.98 6.89 -4.79
CA ARG A 189 -7.26 7.66 -3.76
C ARG A 189 -8.09 7.89 -2.52
N VAL A 190 -9.38 8.23 -2.68
CA VAL A 190 -10.30 8.41 -1.54
C VAL A 190 -10.43 7.10 -0.76
N TRP A 191 -10.68 5.99 -1.42
CA TRP A 191 -10.85 4.69 -0.77
C TRP A 191 -9.57 4.20 -0.08
N VAL A 192 -8.42 4.34 -0.72
CA VAL A 192 -7.11 4.02 -0.11
C VAL A 192 -6.87 4.90 1.11
N GLY A 193 -7.16 6.21 1.02
CA GLY A 193 -7.05 7.13 2.15
C GLY A 193 -7.95 6.76 3.32
N VAL A 194 -9.20 6.38 3.05
CA VAL A 194 -10.15 5.89 4.08
C VAL A 194 -9.63 4.61 4.74
N MET A 195 -9.12 3.65 3.97
CA MET A 195 -8.56 2.41 4.52
C MET A 195 -7.31 2.64 5.36
N ILE A 196 -6.44 3.57 4.95
CA ILE A 196 -5.30 4.01 5.76
C ILE A 196 -5.80 4.62 7.08
N GLY A 197 -6.80 5.51 7.03
CA GLY A 197 -7.38 6.14 8.22
C GLY A 197 -7.97 5.12 9.20
N ILE A 198 -8.75 4.16 8.69
CA ILE A 198 -9.32 3.07 9.50
C ILE A 198 -8.21 2.21 10.12
N THR A 199 -7.20 1.83 9.32
CA THR A 199 -6.07 1.02 9.81
C THR A 199 -5.29 1.75 10.89
N ALA A 200 -5.04 3.05 10.72
CA ALA A 200 -4.36 3.89 11.71
C ALA A 200 -5.17 3.98 13.02
N LEU A 201 -6.49 4.21 12.93
CA LEU A 201 -7.37 4.26 14.10
C LEU A 201 -7.38 2.93 14.87
N ILE A 202 -7.48 1.81 14.16
CA ILE A 202 -7.43 0.47 14.76
C ILE A 202 -6.06 0.22 15.41
N THR A 203 -4.98 0.63 14.75
CA THR A 203 -3.62 0.50 15.29
C THR A 203 -3.45 1.28 16.59
N ILE A 204 -3.92 2.53 16.63
CA ILE A 204 -3.89 3.36 17.85
C ILE A 204 -4.74 2.72 18.95
N ALA A 205 -5.96 2.29 18.64
CA ALA A 205 -6.83 1.64 19.61
C ALA A 205 -6.19 0.37 20.19
N LEU A 206 -5.59 -0.46 19.34
CA LEU A 206 -4.92 -1.69 19.75
C LEU A 206 -3.67 -1.40 20.59
N ALA A 207 -2.87 -0.39 20.22
CA ALA A 207 -1.71 0.05 20.99
C ALA A 207 -2.10 0.55 22.39
N LEU A 208 -3.19 1.30 22.51
CA LEU A 208 -3.74 1.75 23.79
C LEU A 208 -4.26 0.58 24.64
N LEU A 209 -4.94 -0.38 24.02
CA LEU A 209 -5.45 -1.58 24.69
C LEU A 209 -4.30 -2.48 25.19
N LEU A 210 -3.26 -2.70 24.38
CA LEU A 210 -2.09 -3.49 24.78
C LEU A 210 -1.30 -2.78 25.87
N THR A 211 -1.08 -1.47 25.75
CA THR A 211 -0.41 -0.66 26.79
C THR A 211 -1.16 -0.75 28.12
N ARG A 212 -2.48 -0.54 28.13
CA ARG A 212 -3.28 -0.63 29.36
C ARG A 212 -3.37 -2.04 29.94
N SER A 213 -3.34 -3.08 29.10
CA SER A 213 -3.55 -4.45 29.55
C SER A 213 -2.26 -5.20 29.90
N ILE A 214 -1.09 -4.75 29.42
CA ILE A 214 0.21 -5.39 29.64
C ILE A 214 1.14 -4.46 30.43
N VAL A 215 1.43 -3.26 29.90
CA VAL A 215 2.44 -2.36 30.47
C VAL A 215 2.02 -1.87 31.86
N LEU A 216 0.76 -1.50 32.03
CA LEU A 216 0.27 -0.97 33.31
C LEU A 216 0.30 -2.02 34.46
N PRO A 217 -0.22 -3.25 34.30
CA PRO A 217 -0.10 -4.28 35.35
C PRO A 217 1.33 -4.74 35.65
N LEU A 218 2.21 -4.73 34.65
CA LEU A 218 3.63 -5.03 34.87
C LEU A 218 4.32 -3.92 35.68
N SER A 219 4.02 -2.66 35.38
CA SER A 219 4.52 -1.51 36.16
C SER A 219 4.02 -1.55 37.62
N GLN A 220 2.77 -1.96 37.85
CA GLN A 220 2.26 -2.19 39.21
C GLN A 220 3.02 -3.30 39.94
N SER A 221 3.31 -4.41 39.25
CA SER A 221 4.09 -5.52 39.82
C SER A 221 5.51 -5.09 40.19
N LEU A 222 6.15 -4.28 39.33
CA LEU A 222 7.48 -3.73 39.58
C LEU A 222 7.49 -2.83 40.83
N ASN A 223 6.53 -1.91 40.94
CA ASN A 223 6.43 -1.01 42.10
C ASN A 223 6.27 -1.81 43.42
N VAL A 224 5.40 -2.83 43.44
CA VAL A 224 5.26 -3.72 44.61
C VAL A 224 6.59 -4.39 44.97
N ALA A 225 7.34 -4.88 43.98
CA ALA A 225 8.63 -5.49 44.23
C ALA A 225 9.65 -4.50 44.80
N GLU A 226 9.68 -3.26 44.32
CA GLU A 226 10.54 -2.18 44.83
C GLU A 226 10.20 -1.81 46.28
N VAL A 227 8.92 -1.70 46.63
CA VAL A 227 8.46 -1.42 48.01
C VAL A 227 8.90 -2.53 48.96
N VAL A 228 8.71 -3.79 48.57
CA VAL A 228 9.13 -4.95 49.37
C VAL A 228 10.66 -5.02 49.50
N ALA A 229 11.40 -4.73 48.42
CA ALA A 229 12.86 -4.66 48.46
C ALA A 229 13.38 -3.52 49.36
N GLY A 230 12.62 -2.44 49.49
CA GLY A 230 12.89 -1.35 50.44
C GLY A 230 12.60 -1.70 51.91
N GLY A 231 12.08 -2.89 52.20
CA GLY A 231 11.79 -3.36 53.56
C GLY A 231 10.40 -2.97 54.07
N ASP A 232 9.58 -2.28 53.28
CA ASP A 232 8.19 -2.00 53.64
C ASP A 232 7.29 -3.18 53.27
N LEU A 233 6.83 -3.90 54.28
CA LEU A 233 5.94 -5.06 54.12
C LEU A 233 4.49 -4.74 54.50
N THR A 234 4.15 -3.47 54.74
CA THR A 234 2.85 -3.09 55.31
C THR A 234 1.75 -2.91 54.26
N GLY A 235 2.10 -2.60 53.01
CA GLY A 235 1.16 -2.32 51.93
C GLY A 235 0.30 -3.51 51.51
N ASP A 236 -0.96 -3.26 51.10
CA ASP A 236 -1.85 -4.28 50.54
C ASP A 236 -1.67 -4.41 49.02
N ILE A 237 -1.38 -5.63 48.57
CA ILE A 237 -1.24 -5.97 47.17
C ILE A 237 -2.62 -6.39 46.64
N SER A 238 -3.27 -5.47 45.92
CA SER A 238 -4.52 -5.75 45.21
C SER A 238 -4.24 -6.49 43.90
N ILE A 239 -4.97 -7.58 43.66
CA ILE A 239 -4.76 -8.44 42.49
C ILE A 239 -6.01 -8.38 41.62
N SER A 240 -5.80 -8.11 40.33
CA SER A 240 -6.84 -8.10 39.32
C SER A 240 -6.35 -8.87 38.10
N GLY A 241 -7.23 -9.58 37.40
CA GLY A 241 -6.90 -10.39 36.22
C GLY A 241 -6.60 -11.87 36.53
N LYS A 242 -6.39 -12.65 35.47
CA LYS A 242 -5.99 -14.07 35.53
C LYS A 242 -4.77 -14.38 34.64
N ASP A 243 -4.08 -13.34 34.19
CA ASP A 243 -2.92 -13.37 33.28
C ASP A 243 -1.58 -13.46 34.04
N GLU A 244 -0.45 -13.53 33.32
CA GLU A 244 0.87 -13.61 33.95
C GLU A 244 1.19 -12.45 34.91
N PRO A 245 0.83 -11.17 34.62
CA PRO A 245 0.99 -10.10 35.60
C PRO A 245 0.20 -10.33 36.89
N ALA A 246 -1.02 -10.87 36.80
CA ALA A 246 -1.80 -11.22 37.99
C ALA A 246 -1.14 -12.36 38.78
N ARG A 247 -0.59 -13.37 38.10
CA ARG A 247 0.18 -14.46 38.73
C ARG A 247 1.46 -13.95 39.40
N LEU A 248 2.14 -12.97 38.80
CA LEU A 248 3.30 -12.31 39.39
C LEU A 248 2.93 -11.57 40.67
N LEU A 249 1.84 -10.78 40.67
CA LEU A 249 1.33 -10.12 41.88
C LEU A 249 0.95 -11.13 42.98
N HIS A 250 0.37 -12.28 42.63
CA HIS A 250 0.11 -13.36 43.59
C HIS A 250 1.40 -13.89 44.24
N ALA A 251 2.45 -14.09 43.45
CA ALA A 251 3.75 -14.54 43.96
C ALA A 251 4.39 -13.48 44.87
N LEU A 252 4.35 -12.20 44.48
CA LEU A 252 4.84 -11.09 45.30
C LEU A 252 4.07 -10.96 46.62
N LYS A 253 2.73 -11.13 46.61
CA LYS A 253 1.91 -11.13 47.83
C LYS A 253 2.29 -12.27 48.78
N SER A 254 2.52 -13.46 48.24
CA SER A 254 2.96 -14.61 49.03
C SER A 254 4.36 -14.39 49.62
N MET A 255 5.27 -13.80 48.84
CA MET A 255 6.62 -13.43 49.31
C MET A 255 6.57 -12.39 50.44
N GLN A 256 5.79 -11.33 50.28
CA GLN A 256 5.58 -10.31 51.32
C GLN A 256 5.06 -10.95 52.61
N HIS A 257 4.05 -11.83 52.53
CA HIS A 257 3.51 -12.52 53.69
C HIS A 257 4.54 -13.37 54.41
N ASN A 258 5.31 -14.19 53.68
CA ASN A 258 6.37 -15.03 54.25
C ASN A 258 7.48 -14.19 54.91
N LEU A 259 7.85 -13.06 54.32
CA LEU A 259 8.82 -12.13 54.92
C LEU A 259 8.28 -11.52 56.22
N ARG A 260 7.00 -11.08 56.25
CA ARG A 260 6.37 -10.56 57.47
C ARG A 260 6.36 -11.60 58.58
N ASP A 261 5.97 -12.83 58.27
CA ASP A 261 5.92 -13.92 59.23
C ASP A 261 7.31 -14.27 59.76
N THR A 262 8.34 -14.23 58.90
CA THR A 262 9.74 -14.43 59.31
C THR A 262 10.20 -13.34 60.27
N ILE A 263 9.96 -12.06 59.96
CA ILE A 263 10.29 -10.93 60.85
C ILE A 263 9.52 -11.03 62.18
N ARG A 264 8.25 -11.41 62.14
CA ARG A 264 7.44 -11.62 63.35
C ARG A 264 8.04 -12.71 64.24
N ARG A 265 8.40 -13.87 63.67
CA ARG A 265 9.04 -14.97 64.40
C ARG A 265 10.39 -14.57 64.98
N ILE A 266 11.19 -13.78 64.25
CA ILE A 266 12.46 -13.23 64.76
C ILE A 266 12.18 -12.31 65.95
N SER A 267 11.19 -11.41 65.87
CA SER A 267 10.83 -10.53 66.97
C SER A 267 10.32 -11.28 68.20
N GLU A 268 9.49 -12.30 68.02
CA GLU A 268 9.00 -13.17 69.10
C GLU A 268 10.18 -13.93 69.76
N SER A 269 11.10 -14.48 68.95
CA SER A 269 12.30 -15.16 69.45
C SER A 269 13.24 -14.22 70.20
N SER A 270 13.44 -12.99 69.71
CA SER A 270 14.23 -11.96 70.38
C SER A 270 13.60 -11.52 71.71
N SER A 271 12.26 -11.40 71.77
CA SER A 271 11.55 -11.10 73.03
C SER A 271 11.72 -12.23 74.04
N GLN A 272 11.61 -13.48 73.59
CA GLN A 272 11.81 -14.64 74.45
C GLN A 272 13.26 -14.71 74.96
N LEU A 273 14.24 -14.41 74.10
CA LEU A 273 15.64 -14.34 74.46
C LEU A 273 15.93 -13.22 75.46
N ALA A 274 15.29 -12.06 75.31
CA ALA A 274 15.40 -10.95 76.26
C ALA A 274 14.84 -11.34 77.63
N SER A 275 13.64 -11.92 77.70
CA SER A 275 13.06 -12.41 78.96
C SER A 275 13.92 -13.50 79.61
N ALA A 276 14.44 -14.45 78.84
CA ALA A 276 15.37 -15.48 79.36
C ALA A 276 16.69 -14.87 79.87
N SER A 277 17.16 -13.78 79.24
CA SER A 277 18.35 -13.06 79.69
C SER A 277 18.10 -12.29 80.98
N GLU A 278 16.91 -11.70 81.17
CA GLU A 278 16.49 -11.07 82.41
C GLU A 278 16.38 -12.10 83.55
N GLU A 279 15.76 -13.25 83.28
CA GLU A 279 15.66 -14.36 84.23
C GLU A 279 17.05 -14.88 84.62
N LEU A 280 17.93 -15.11 83.64
CA LEU A 280 19.33 -15.48 83.90
C LEU A 280 20.08 -14.43 84.71
N SER A 281 19.88 -13.14 84.43
CA SER A 281 20.50 -12.07 85.21
C SER A 281 20.03 -12.09 86.67
N CYS A 282 18.73 -12.29 86.90
CA CYS A 282 18.16 -12.42 88.24
C CYS A 282 18.73 -13.63 88.99
N VAL A 283 18.76 -14.81 88.34
CA VAL A 283 19.35 -16.04 88.90
C VAL A 283 20.83 -15.85 89.21
N THR A 284 21.58 -15.17 88.32
CA THR A 284 23.01 -14.89 88.53
C THR A 284 23.23 -13.95 89.70
N GLU A 285 22.38 -12.94 89.86
CA GLU A 285 22.45 -12.01 90.98
C GLU A 285 22.14 -12.71 92.31
N ASP A 286 21.10 -13.55 92.33
CA ASP A 286 20.73 -14.33 93.52
C ASP A 286 21.81 -15.35 93.89
N ALA A 287 22.40 -16.02 92.89
CA ALA A 287 23.56 -16.90 93.09
C ALA A 287 24.78 -16.14 93.64
N THR A 288 25.03 -14.92 93.16
CA THR A 288 26.13 -14.07 93.67
C THR A 288 25.89 -13.66 95.12
N ARG A 289 24.64 -13.30 95.49
CA ARG A 289 24.28 -13.05 96.89
C ARG A 289 24.47 -14.30 97.74
N GLY A 290 24.03 -15.46 97.26
CA GLY A 290 24.23 -16.75 97.92
C GLY A 290 25.71 -17.08 98.14
N LEU A 291 26.56 -16.86 97.14
CA LEU A 291 28.01 -17.01 97.26
C LEU A 291 28.61 -16.05 98.29
N HIS A 292 28.16 -14.79 98.34
CA HIS A 292 28.59 -13.85 99.39
C HIS A 292 28.19 -14.32 100.79
N GLN A 293 26.95 -14.80 100.96
CA GLN A 293 26.47 -15.31 102.23
C GLN A 293 27.25 -16.56 102.67
N GLN A 294 27.50 -17.48 101.74
CA GLN A 294 28.31 -18.67 101.98
C GLN A 294 29.76 -18.31 102.33
N SER A 295 30.34 -17.31 101.65
CA SER A 295 31.66 -16.79 101.99
C SER A 295 31.71 -16.21 103.41
N LEU A 296 30.67 -15.50 103.84
CA LEU A 296 30.53 -14.97 105.20
C LEU A 296 30.42 -16.09 106.24
N GLU A 297 29.62 -17.12 105.95
CA GLU A 297 29.51 -18.31 106.82
C GLU A 297 30.84 -19.06 106.91
N ILE A 298 31.60 -19.16 105.81
CA ILE A 298 32.95 -19.73 105.79
C ILE A 298 33.91 -18.87 106.60
N GLU A 299 33.87 -17.54 106.51
CA GLU A 299 34.67 -16.65 107.36
C GLU A 299 34.30 -16.77 108.83
N GLN A 300 33.01 -16.87 109.17
CA GLN A 300 32.55 -17.11 110.53
C GLN A 300 33.00 -18.48 111.06
N ALA A 301 32.93 -19.52 110.24
CA ALA A 301 33.44 -20.84 110.58
C ALA A 301 34.97 -20.83 110.75
N ALA A 302 35.69 -20.12 109.88
CA ALA A 302 37.15 -19.98 109.95
C ALA A 302 37.60 -19.15 111.17
N THR A 303 36.83 -18.12 111.55
CA THR A 303 37.08 -17.34 112.78
C THR A 303 36.67 -18.07 114.05
N ALA A 304 35.67 -18.95 114.01
CA ALA A 304 35.30 -19.81 115.13
C ALA A 304 36.29 -20.97 115.39
N VAL A 305 37.18 -21.26 114.44
CA VAL A 305 38.20 -22.32 114.51
C VAL A 305 39.58 -21.77 114.95
N ASN A 306 39.75 -20.45 115.07
CA ASN A 306 40.93 -19.78 115.66
C ASN A 306 40.66 -19.32 117.10
#